data_AF-A0A519KSQ7-F1
#
_entry.id   AF-A0A519KSQ7-F1
#
_cell.length_a   1.000
_cell.length_b   1.000
_cell.length_c   1.000
_cell.angle_alpha   90.00
_cell.angle_beta   90.00
_cell.angle_gamma   90.00
#
_symmetry.space_group_name_H-M   'P 1'
#
loop_
_entity.id
_entity.type
_entity.pdbx_description
1 polymer ?
#
loop_
_entity_poly.entity_id
_entity_poly.type
_entity_poly.pdbx_seq_one_letter_code
_entity_poly.pdbx_strand_id
1 'polypeptide(L)' 'TIDLQANQIQRGNAEPVPFGVESFARQCLLDGVDTLGWLQANMPEIEAYERSRETV' A
#
# COMPACT_ATOMS: atom_id res chain seq x y z
N THR A 1 -9.56 -6.62 -17.56
CA THR A 1 -8.71 -6.84 -16.38
C THR A 1 -8.40 -5.51 -15.74
N ILE A 2 -8.33 -5.46 -14.41
CA ILE A 2 -7.81 -4.29 -13.68
C ILE A 2 -6.40 -4.66 -13.23
N ASP A 3 -5.40 -4.03 -13.82
CA ASP A 3 -4.00 -4.22 -13.47
C ASP A 3 -3.57 -3.11 -12.51
N LEU A 4 -3.48 -3.45 -11.23
CA LEU A 4 -3.07 -2.53 -10.19
C LEU A 4 -1.55 -2.26 -10.21
N GLN A 5 -0.74 -3.19 -10.71
CA GLN A 5 0.70 -3.00 -10.82
C GLN A 5 1.01 -1.96 -11.90
N ALA A 6 0.32 -2.03 -13.03
CA ALA A 6 0.47 -1.09 -14.14
C ALA A 6 -0.43 0.16 -14.03
N ASN A 7 -1.35 0.21 -13.07
CA ASN A 7 -2.36 1.27 -12.96
C ASN A 7 -3.21 1.42 -14.25
N GLN A 8 -3.59 0.28 -14.85
CA GLN A 8 -4.31 0.24 -16.12
C GLN A 8 -5.54 -0.67 -16.10
N ILE A 9 -6.57 -0.25 -16.85
CA ILE A 9 -7.75 -1.05 -17.13
C ILE A 9 -7.66 -1.55 -18.58
N GLN A 10 -7.65 -2.88 -18.74
CA GLN A 10 -7.64 -3.56 -20.04
C GLN A 10 -9.05 -4.03 -20.40
N ARG A 11 -9.50 -3.75 -21.64
CA ARG A 11 -10.86 -4.03 -22.12
C ARG A 11 -10.84 -4.64 -23.53
N GLY A 12 -10.73 -5.96 -23.61
CA GLY A 12 -10.62 -6.65 -24.90
C GLY A 12 -9.43 -6.13 -25.71
N ASN A 13 -9.67 -5.78 -26.98
CA ASN A 13 -8.64 -5.23 -27.89
C ASN A 13 -8.57 -3.69 -27.87
N ALA A 14 -9.26 -3.02 -26.94
CA ALA A 14 -9.18 -1.57 -26.81
C ALA A 14 -7.88 -1.13 -26.13
N GLU A 15 -7.45 0.10 -26.40
CA GLU A 15 -6.31 0.72 -25.73
C GLU A 15 -6.47 0.72 -24.19
N PRO A 16 -5.39 0.44 -23.43
CA PRO A 16 -5.40 0.50 -21.97
C PRO A 16 -5.75 1.90 -21.47
N VAL A 17 -6.58 1.96 -20.42
CA VAL A 17 -6.96 3.23 -19.78
C VAL A 17 -6.23 3.37 -18.45
N PRO A 18 -5.47 4.45 -18.21
CA PRO A 18 -4.80 4.66 -16.94
C PRO A 18 -5.78 5.06 -15.82
N PHE A 19 -5.45 4.72 -14.59
CA PHE A 19 -6.17 5.19 -13.40
C PHE A 19 -5.23 5.57 -12.25
N GLY A 20 -5.66 6.50 -11.41
CA GLY A 20 -4.91 6.95 -10.24
C GLY A 20 -5.29 6.17 -8.98
N VAL A 21 -4.28 5.84 -8.18
CA VAL A 21 -4.43 5.37 -6.79
C VAL A 21 -3.32 6.04 -5.99
N GLU A 22 -3.60 6.40 -4.74
CA GLU A 22 -2.58 6.87 -3.82
C GLU A 22 -1.53 5.76 -3.58
N SER A 23 -0.25 6.12 -3.52
CA SER A 23 0.87 5.18 -3.57
C SER A 23 0.89 4.18 -2.40
N PHE A 24 0.60 4.64 -1.18
CA PHE A 24 0.55 3.77 -0.01
C PHE A 24 -0.63 2.80 -0.07
N ALA A 25 -1.83 3.28 -0.39
CA ALA A 25 -3.00 2.43 -0.58
C ALA A 25 -2.78 1.37 -1.68
N ARG A 26 -2.13 1.75 -2.78
CA ARG A 26 -1.72 0.81 -3.83
C ARG A 26 -0.79 -0.26 -3.30
N GLN A 27 0.21 0.11 -2.50
CA GLN A 27 1.15 -0.85 -1.93
C GLN A 27 0.44 -1.83 -0.98
N CYS A 28 -0.42 -1.34 -0.08
CA CYS A 28 -1.23 -2.20 0.79
C CYS A 28 -2.04 -3.23 -0.01
N LEU A 29 -2.74 -2.78 -1.07
CA LEU A 29 -3.49 -3.66 -1.96
C LEU A 29 -2.63 -4.70 -2.68
N LEU A 30 -1.41 -4.33 -3.11
CA LEU A 30 -0.46 -5.24 -3.74
C LEU A 30 0.10 -6.28 -2.76
N ASP A 31 0.33 -5.88 -1.51
CA ASP A 31 0.83 -6.74 -0.44
C ASP A 31 -0.28 -7.59 0.21
N GLY A 32 -1.54 -7.37 -0.18
CA GLY A 32 -2.70 -8.08 0.36
C GLY A 32 -3.04 -7.71 1.80
N VAL A 33 -2.68 -6.51 2.23
CA VAL A 33 -2.96 -5.96 3.57
C VAL A 33 -3.77 -4.67 3.47
N ASP A 34 -4.41 -4.27 4.55
CA ASP A 34 -4.94 -2.91 4.68
C ASP A 34 -3.96 -2.02 5.47
N THR A 35 -4.37 -0.78 5.72
CA THR A 35 -3.54 0.20 6.44
C THR A 35 -3.27 -0.22 7.89
N LEU A 36 -4.25 -0.84 8.56
CA LEU A 36 -4.09 -1.32 9.93
C LEU A 36 -3.14 -2.53 9.99
N GLY A 37 -3.30 -3.48 9.07
CA GLY A 37 -2.43 -4.64 8.92
C GLY A 37 -0.98 -4.22 8.63
N TRP A 38 -0.78 -3.21 7.79
CA TRP A 38 0.55 -2.64 7.55
C TRP A 38 1.15 -2.05 8.83
N LEU A 39 0.38 -1.28 9.61
CA LEU A 39 0.86 -0.73 10.90
C LEU A 39 1.19 -1.83 11.91
N GLN A 40 0.34 -2.85 12.02
CA GLN A 40 0.56 -3.99 12.91
C GLN A 40 1.82 -4.78 12.54
N ALA A 41 2.14 -4.92 11.26
CA ALA A 41 3.36 -5.57 10.80
C ALA A 41 4.64 -4.79 11.19
N ASN A 42 4.52 -3.49 11.48
CA ASN A 42 5.63 -2.61 11.89
C ASN A 42 5.63 -2.30 13.40
N MET A 43 4.86 -3.04 14.20
CA MET A 43 4.76 -2.80 15.65
C MET A 43 6.13 -2.82 16.36
N PRO A 44 7.05 -3.76 16.09
CA PRO A 44 8.36 -3.77 16.74
C PRO A 44 9.16 -2.48 16.53
N GLU A 45 9.13 -1.93 15.32
CA GLU A 45 9.80 -0.68 14.95
C GLU A 45 9.13 0.53 15.60
N ILE A 46 7.80 0.56 15.62
CA ILE A 46 7.00 1.59 16.29
C ILE A 46 7.36 1.64 17.78
N GLU A 47 7.30 0.50 18.47
CA GLU A 47 7.62 0.42 19.89
C GLU A 47 9.08 0.80 20.19
N ALA A 48 10.02 0.39 19.32
CA ALA A 48 11.42 0.78 19.45
C ALA A 48 11.61 2.29 19.33
N TYR A 49 10.92 2.91 18.37
CA TYR A 49 10.91 4.36 18.21
C TYR A 49 10.30 5.06 19.43
N GLU A 50 9.15 4.59 19.93
CA GLU A 50 8.47 5.16 21.11
C GLU A 50 9.36 5.10 22.36
N ARG A 51 9.96 3.94 22.66
CA ARG A 51 10.91 3.79 23.78
C ARG A 51 12.09 4.77 23.70
N SER A 52 12.58 5.05 22.48
CA SER A 52 13.69 5.99 22.27
C SER A 52 13.31 7.46 22.53
N ARG A 53 12.00 7.78 22.49
CA ARG A 53 11.47 9.14 22.69
C ARG A 53 10.96 9.38 24.11
N GLU A 54 10.60 8.31 24.83
CA GLU A 54 10.05 8.38 26.19
C GLU A 54 11.11 8.68 27.27
N THR A 55 12.40 8.56 26.93
CA THR A 55 13.52 8.78 27.86
C THR A 55 14.03 10.23 27.94
N VAL A 56 13.23 11.21 27.48
CA VAL A 56 13.54 12.65 27.54
C VAL A 56 12.83 13.32 28.71
#